data_AF-A0A520GF70-F1
#
_entry.id   AF-A0A520GF70-F1
#
_cell.length_a   1.000
_cell.length_b   1.000
_cell.length_c   1.000
_cell.angle_alpha   90.00
_cell.angle_beta   90.00
_cell.angle_gamma   90.00
#
_symmetry.space_group_name_H-M   'P 1'
#
loop_
_entity.id
_entity.type
_entity.pdbx_description
1 polymer ?
#
loop_
_entity_poly.entity_id
_entity_poly.type
_entity_poly.pdbx_seq_one_letter_code
_entity_poly.pdbx_strand_id
1 'polypeptide(L)'
;MSLYLVVALGAVIAGFVQGLSGFAFGLVAMSVWAWTVDPRLAAVLSTFGALTGQIIAAVTVRRGFDTRMLLPFVIGGLAGVPIGIWLLPRLDVVLFKACLGGLLVPWCLA
;
A
#
# COMPACT_ATOMS: atom_id res chain seq x y z
N MET A 1 12.37 -15.28 13.94
CA MET A 1 12.74 -14.16 13.05
C MET A 1 12.34 -12.88 13.75
N SER A 2 13.26 -11.95 14.02
CA SER A 2 12.92 -10.72 14.74
C SER A 2 12.02 -9.85 13.83
N LEU A 3 10.84 -9.44 14.32
CA LEU A 3 9.84 -8.67 13.56
C LEU A 3 10.45 -7.48 12.80
N TYR A 4 11.41 -6.80 13.43
CA TYR A 4 12.16 -5.68 12.86
C TYR A 4 12.87 -6.02 11.54
N LEU A 5 13.39 -7.25 11.43
CA LEU A 5 14.14 -7.69 10.27
C LEU A 5 13.20 -7.89 9.07
N VAL A 6 12.00 -8.42 9.30
CA VAL A 6 10.96 -8.58 8.27
C VAL A 6 10.42 -7.23 7.81
N VAL A 7 10.21 -6.30 8.76
CA VAL A 7 9.80 -4.93 8.44
C VAL A 7 10.85 -4.23 7.59
N ALA A 8 12.13 -4.29 8.00
CA ALA A 8 13.23 -3.68 7.27
C ALA A 8 13.39 -4.25 5.86
N LEU A 9 13.35 -5.58 5.71
CA LEU A 9 13.48 -6.24 4.41
C LEU A 9 12.34 -5.84 3.46
N GLY A 10 11.10 -5.86 3.95
CA GLY A 10 9.94 -5.43 3.17
C GLY A 10 10.02 -3.96 2.75
N ALA A 11 10.44 -3.07 3.67
CA ALA A 11 10.62 -1.64 3.37
C ALA A 11 11.72 -1.39 2.33
N VAL A 12 12.84 -2.10 2.39
CA VAL A 12 13.95 -1.94 1.44
C VAL A 12 13.53 -2.37 0.04
N ILE A 13 12.90 -3.55 -0.10
CA ILE A 13 12.46 -4.06 -1.40
C ILE A 13 11.36 -3.13 -1.97
N ALA A 14 10.40 -2.73 -1.14
CA ALA A 14 9.32 -1.84 -1.55
C ALA A 14 9.83 -0.45 -1.94
N GLY A 15 10.78 0.11 -1.18
CA GLY A 15 11.40 1.39 -1.47
C GLY A 15 12.21 1.36 -2.78
N PHE A 16 12.90 0.27 -3.06
CA PHE A 16 13.62 0.08 -4.32
C PHE A 16 12.67 0.06 -5.53
N VAL A 17 11.59 -0.74 -5.47
CA VAL A 17 10.58 -0.80 -6.54
C VAL A 17 9.86 0.54 -6.71
N GLN A 18 9.58 1.24 -5.61
CA GLN A 18 9.02 2.58 -5.67
C GLN A 18 9.98 3.59 -6.29
N GLY A 19 11.29 3.46 -6.05
CA GLY A 19 12.30 4.31 -6.68
C GLY A 19 12.38 4.11 -8.20
N LEU A 20 12.19 2.88 -8.69
CA LEU A 20 12.21 2.56 -10.12
C LEU A 20 10.91 2.95 -10.85
N SER A 21 9.76 2.65 -10.25
CA SER A 21 8.44 2.83 -10.88
C SER A 21 7.76 4.15 -10.53
N GLY A 22 8.17 4.80 -9.44
CA GLY A 22 7.50 5.97 -8.85
C GLY A 22 6.30 5.62 -7.97
N PHE A 23 5.85 4.35 -7.90
CA PHE A 23 4.69 3.91 -7.12
C PHE A 23 4.87 2.46 -6.61
N ALA A 24 3.80 1.80 -6.16
CA ALA A 24 3.79 0.38 -5.76
C ALA A 24 4.46 -0.04 -4.44
N PHE A 25 4.94 0.89 -3.59
CA PHE A 25 5.48 0.54 -2.26
C PHE A 25 4.53 -0.34 -1.44
N GLY A 26 3.26 0.06 -1.31
CA GLY A 26 2.29 -0.68 -0.50
C GLY A 26 2.04 -2.10 -1.02
N LEU A 27 1.97 -2.29 -2.34
CA LEU A 27 1.79 -3.62 -2.94
C LEU A 27 2.98 -4.55 -2.63
N VAL A 28 4.20 -4.03 -2.78
CA VAL A 28 5.44 -4.80 -2.55
C VAL A 28 5.70 -5.02 -1.06
N ALA A 29 5.42 -4.04 -0.21
CA ALA A 29 5.59 -4.20 1.23
C ALA A 29 4.56 -5.19 1.80
N MET A 30 3.31 -5.14 1.32
CA MET A 30 2.25 -6.04 1.79
C MET A 30 2.47 -7.49 1.39
N SER A 31 3.14 -7.79 0.27
CA SER A 31 3.47 -9.18 -0.07
C SER A 31 4.39 -9.85 0.97
N VAL A 32 5.20 -9.04 1.68
CA VAL A 32 6.05 -9.47 2.79
C VAL A 32 5.34 -9.35 4.14
N TRP A 33 4.69 -8.22 4.41
CA TRP A 33 4.13 -7.89 5.73
C TRP A 33 2.81 -8.59 6.02
N ALA A 34 2.03 -8.99 5.01
CA ALA A 34 0.71 -9.62 5.21
C ALA A 34 0.75 -10.92 6.05
N TRP A 35 1.89 -11.58 6.12
CA TRP A 35 2.04 -12.88 6.80
C TRP A 35 2.51 -12.77 8.25
N THR A 36 3.12 -11.64 8.63
CA THR A 36 3.90 -11.55 9.88
C THR A 36 3.67 -10.26 10.68
N VAL A 37 3.16 -9.21 10.05
CA VAL A 37 2.94 -7.90 10.68
C VAL A 37 1.45 -7.72 10.92
N ASP A 38 1.10 -7.18 12.09
CA ASP A 38 -0.30 -6.85 12.39
C ASP A 38 -0.89 -5.94 11.30
N PRO A 39 -2.12 -6.22 10.80
CA PRO A 39 -2.70 -5.50 9.67
C PRO A 39 -2.73 -3.98 9.86
N ARG A 40 -2.98 -3.53 11.10
CA ARG A 40 -2.99 -2.11 11.46
C ARG A 40 -1.60 -1.49 11.35
N LEU A 41 -0.57 -2.21 11.78
CA LEU A 41 0.82 -1.77 11.75
C LEU A 41 1.35 -1.77 10.31
N ALA A 42 1.04 -2.82 9.54
CA ALA A 42 1.38 -2.92 8.13
C ALA A 42 0.73 -1.79 7.30
N ALA A 43 -0.54 -1.46 7.58
CA ALA A 43 -1.22 -0.34 6.93
C ALA A 43 -0.51 1.00 7.19
N VAL A 44 -0.21 1.31 8.46
CA VAL A 44 0.48 2.57 8.82
C VAL A 44 1.87 2.65 8.19
N LEU A 45 2.65 1.58 8.27
CA LEU A 45 3.99 1.52 7.66
C LEU A 45 3.93 1.67 6.13
N SER A 46 2.95 1.03 5.50
CA SER A 46 2.73 1.11 4.05
C SER A 46 2.39 2.53 3.62
N THR A 47 1.47 3.19 4.33
CA THR A 47 1.07 4.57 4.00
C THR A 47 2.23 5.53 4.21
N PHE A 48 2.97 5.41 5.31
CA PHE A 48 4.11 6.28 5.60
C PHE A 48 5.26 6.08 4.61
N GLY A 49 5.62 4.83 4.32
CA GLY A 49 6.68 4.51 3.36
C GLY A 49 6.31 4.96 1.94
N ALA A 50 5.10 4.66 1.48
CA ALA A 50 4.61 5.10 0.17
C ALA A 50 4.59 6.63 0.05
N LEU A 51 4.12 7.34 1.07
CA LEU A 51 4.10 8.81 1.08
C LEU A 51 5.52 9.39 1.03
N THR A 52 6.45 8.83 1.81
CA THR A 52 7.85 9.27 1.81
C THR A 52 8.48 9.09 0.43
N GLY A 53 8.30 7.92 -0.20
CA GLY A 53 8.80 7.68 -1.55
C GLY A 53 8.14 8.58 -2.60
N GLN A 54 6.85 8.89 -2.46
CA GLN A 54 6.15 9.84 -3.34
C GLN A 54 6.69 11.27 -3.17
N ILE A 55 6.98 11.71 -1.95
CA ILE A 55 7.60 13.03 -1.68
C ILE A 55 9.00 13.09 -2.31
N ILE A 56 9.80 12.03 -2.14
CA ILE A 56 11.15 11.97 -2.75
C ILE A 56 11.05 12.01 -4.27
N ALA A 57 10.14 11.23 -4.87
CA ALA A 57 9.91 11.22 -6.31
C ALA A 57 9.45 12.60 -6.81
N ALA A 58 8.51 13.23 -6.09
CA ALA A 58 7.99 14.58 -6.37
C ALA A 58 9.08 15.66 -6.36
N VAL A 59 10.02 15.60 -5.41
CA VAL A 59 11.12 16.57 -5.29
C VAL A 59 12.23 16.31 -6.32
N THR A 60 12.46 15.04 -6.64
CA THR A 60 13.53 14.61 -7.57
C THR A 60 13.12 14.84 -9.02
N VAL A 61 11.87 14.54 -9.38
CA VAL A 61 11.32 14.73 -10.73
C VAL A 61 10.74 16.15 -10.82
N ARG A 62 11.60 17.15 -11.05
CA ARG A 62 11.21 18.57 -11.16
C ARG A 62 10.47 18.94 -12.47
N ARG A 63 9.92 17.99 -13.23
CA ARG A 63 9.24 18.26 -14.51
C ARG A 63 7.74 18.02 -14.43
N GLY A 64 6.96 19.09 -14.67
CA GLY A 64 5.55 19.08 -15.07
C GLY A 64 4.62 18.29 -14.14
N PHE A 65 4.26 18.86 -12.99
CA PHE A 65 3.12 18.37 -12.22
C PHE A 65 1.83 18.56 -13.04
N ASP A 66 1.36 17.48 -13.69
CA ASP A 66 0.05 17.49 -14.31
C ASP A 66 -1.03 17.22 -13.26
N THR A 67 -1.55 18.31 -12.69
CA THR A 67 -2.60 18.28 -11.67
C THR A 67 -3.86 17.55 -12.13
N ARG A 68 -4.15 17.50 -13.44
CA ARG A 68 -5.33 16.77 -13.95
C ARG A 68 -5.15 15.25 -13.84
N MET A 69 -3.94 14.76 -14.01
CA MET A 69 -3.63 13.33 -13.89
C MET A 69 -3.50 12.88 -12.44
N LEU A 70 -3.09 13.79 -11.53
CA LEU A 70 -3.01 13.54 -10.09
C LEU A 70 -4.38 13.56 -9.39
N LEU A 71 -5.31 14.41 -9.86
CA LEU A 71 -6.64 14.58 -9.27
C LEU A 71 -7.39 13.25 -9.01
N PRO A 72 -7.52 12.31 -9.98
CA PRO A 72 -8.24 11.05 -9.74
C PRO A 72 -7.57 10.18 -8.66
N PHE A 73 -6.24 10.18 -8.55
CA PHE A 73 -5.53 9.46 -7.49
C PHE A 73 -5.76 10.09 -6.11
N VAL A 74 -5.73 11.42 -6.03
CA VAL A 74 -5.97 12.14 -4.78
C VAL A 74 -7.41 11.98 -4.31
N ILE A 75 -8.39 12.10 -5.23
CA ILE A 75 -9.81 11.88 -4.92
C ILE A 75 -10.05 10.42 -4.52
N GLY A 76 -9.47 9.46 -5.23
CA GLY A 76 -9.55 8.04 -4.90
C GLY A 76 -8.95 7.73 -3.53
N GLY A 77 -7.82 8.34 -3.18
CA GLY A 77 -7.20 8.22 -1.86
C GLY A 77 -8.04 8.88 -0.76
N LEU A 78 -8.52 10.11 -0.98
CA LEU A 78 -9.36 10.84 -0.02
C LEU A 78 -10.69 10.16 0.25
N ALA A 79 -11.29 9.50 -0.74
CA ALA A 79 -12.52 8.73 -0.54
C ALA A 79 -12.20 7.33 0.04
N GLY A 80 -11.17 6.66 -0.46
CA GLY A 80 -10.81 5.30 -0.08
C GLY A 80 -10.28 5.16 1.35
N VAL A 81 -9.49 6.12 1.83
CA VAL A 81 -8.91 6.11 3.19
C VAL A 81 -9.98 6.13 4.30
N PRO A 82 -10.94 7.08 4.35
CA PRO A 82 -11.96 7.10 5.38
C PRO A 82 -12.90 5.89 5.29
N ILE A 83 -13.24 5.43 4.08
CA ILE A 83 -14.03 4.20 3.88
C ILE A 83 -13.27 2.99 4.45
N GLY A 84 -11.98 2.86 4.13
CA GLY A 84 -11.13 1.78 4.62
C GLY A 84 -10.98 1.79 6.15
N ILE A 85 -10.74 2.95 6.76
CA ILE A 85 -10.63 3.11 8.22
C ILE A 85 -11.96 2.81 8.92
N TRP A 86 -13.09 3.22 8.32
CA TRP A 86 -14.41 2.95 8.88
C TRP A 86 -14.80 1.46 8.79
N LEU A 87 -14.30 0.77 7.77
CA LEU A 87 -14.55 -0.64 7.52
C LEU A 87 -13.62 -1.57 8.34
N LEU A 88 -12.37 -1.16 8.57
CA LEU A 88 -11.34 -1.94 9.28
C LEU A 88 -11.78 -2.48 10.66
N PRO A 89 -12.42 -1.71 11.56
CA PRO A 89 -12.84 -2.19 12.87
C PRO A 89 -14.16 -2.98 12.86
N ARG A 90 -14.90 -2.99 11.74
CA ARG A 90 -16.19 -3.69 11.59
C ARG A 90 -16.09 -4.96 10.76
N LEU A 91 -14.93 -5.22 10.17
CA LEU A 91 -14.66 -6.40 9.36
C LEU A 91 -14.17 -7.54 10.25
N ASP A 92 -15.00 -8.57 10.35
CA ASP A 92 -14.58 -9.88 10.86
C ASP A 92 -13.47 -10.43 9.96
N VAL A 93 -12.39 -10.95 10.55
CA VAL A 93 -11.20 -11.46 9.82
C VAL A 93 -11.59 -12.52 8.79
N VAL A 94 -12.65 -13.29 9.07
CA VAL A 94 -13.20 -14.31 8.18
C VAL A 94 -13.87 -13.68 6.95
N LEU A 95 -14.66 -12.61 7.13
CA LEU A 95 -15.36 -11.93 6.04
C LEU A 95 -14.37 -11.21 5.11
N PHE A 96 -13.34 -10.58 5.69
CA PHE A 96 -12.27 -9.95 4.93
C PHE A 96 -11.53 -10.97 4.05
N LYS A 97 -11.13 -12.12 4.63
CA LYS A 97 -10.48 -13.21 3.89
C LYS A 97 -11.38 -13.80 2.80
N ALA A 98 -12.69 -13.92 3.07
CA ALA A 98 -13.65 -14.42 2.08
C ALA A 98 -13.83 -13.46 0.90
N CYS A 99 -13.96 -12.15 1.15
CA CYS A 99 -14.04 -11.14 0.08
C CYS A 99 -12.75 -11.06 -0.75
N LEU A 100 -11.59 -11.04 -0.10
CA LEU A 100 -10.30 -11.05 -0.79
C LEU A 100 -10.11 -12.33 -1.61
N GLY A 101 -10.40 -13.50 -1.03
CA GLY A 101 -10.36 -14.77 -1.74
C GLY A 101 -11.32 -14.80 -2.94
N GLY A 102 -12.55 -14.30 -2.77
CA GLY A 102 -13.53 -14.20 -3.84
C GLY A 102 -13.13 -13.25 -4.97
N LEU A 103 -12.35 -12.20 -4.68
CA LEU A 103 -11.80 -11.31 -5.70
C LEU A 103 -10.58 -11.95 -6.41
N LEU A 104 -9.73 -12.65 -5.66
CA LEU A 104 -8.50 -13.24 -6.15
C LEU A 104 -8.74 -14.48 -7.01
N VAL A 105 -9.74 -15.31 -6.70
CA VAL A 105 -10.08 -16.52 -7.48
C VAL A 105 -10.32 -16.20 -8.96
N PRO A 106 -11.23 -15.29 -9.35
CA PRO A 106 -11.44 -14.96 -10.76
C PRO A 106 -10.26 -14.23 -11.36
N TRP A 107 -9.50 -13.45 -10.58
CA TRP A 107 -8.31 -12.75 -11.07
C TRP A 107 -7.14 -13.69 -11.37
N CYS A 108 -7.02 -14.80 -10.64
CA CYS A 108 -6.03 -15.84 -10.90
C CYS A 108 -6.45 -16.80 -12.02
N LEU A 109 -7.74 -16.84 -12.34
CA LEU A 109 -8.33 -17.70 -13.39
C LEU A 109 -8.40 -16.99 -14.75
N ALA A 110 -8.28 -15.66 -14.78
CA ALA A 110 -8.21 -14.80 -15.96
C ALA A 110 -6.76 -14.57 -16.40
#